data_AF-A0A3P8RRM2-F1
#
_entry.id   AF-A0A3P8RRM2-F1
#
_cell.length_a   1.000
_cell.length_b   1.000
_cell.length_c   1.000
_cell.angle_alpha   90.00
_cell.angle_beta   90.00
_cell.angle_gamma   90.00
#
_symmetry.space_group_name_H-M   'P 1'
#
loop_
_entity.id
_entity.type
_entity.pdbx_description
1 polymer ?
#
loop_
_entity_poly.entity_id
_entity_poly.type
_entity_poly.pdbx_seq_one_letter_code
_entity_poly.pdbx_strand_id
1 'polypeptide(L)' 'MASKAMECLKLSEEQVKVLEENFNKVTKHPDETTLMLIAAECGLSEEETQKWFKLRNAVWRQAEGLPAETGMVWD' A
#
# COMPACT_ATOMS: atom_id res chain seq x y z
N MET A 1 2.05 -13.44 -6.40
CA MET A 1 0.83 -12.75 -6.91
C MET A 1 0.78 -11.26 -6.56
N ALA A 2 1.50 -10.78 -5.54
CA ALA A 2 1.64 -9.35 -5.22
C ALA A 2 2.41 -8.53 -6.28
N SER A 3 3.46 -9.12 -6.83
CA SER A 3 4.37 -8.50 -7.81
C SER A 3 3.64 -7.98 -9.05
N LYS A 4 2.66 -8.75 -9.55
CA LYS A 4 1.91 -8.41 -10.77
C LYS A 4 0.91 -7.26 -10.61
N ALA A 5 0.46 -6.98 -9.40
CA ALA A 5 -0.44 -5.85 -9.13
C ALA A 5 0.32 -4.52 -8.99
N MET A 6 1.55 -4.57 -8.47
CA MET A 6 2.44 -3.40 -8.40
C MET A 6 3.00 -3.01 -9.77
N GLU A 7 3.19 -3.97 -10.69
CA GLU A 7 3.59 -3.70 -12.08
C GLU A 7 2.58 -2.83 -12.85
N CYS A 8 1.31 -2.77 -12.42
CA CYS A 8 0.28 -1.95 -13.08
C CYS A 8 0.50 -0.43 -12.86
N LEU A 9 1.13 -0.04 -11.75
CA LEU A 9 1.35 1.36 -11.39
C LEU A 9 2.63 1.95 -12.04
N LYS A 10 3.43 1.15 -12.75
CA LYS A 10 4.68 1.58 -13.42
C LYS A 10 5.59 2.46 -12.54
N LEU A 11 5.62 2.20 -11.23
CA LEU A 11 6.42 2.96 -10.28
C LEU A 11 7.91 2.62 -10.43
N SER A 12 8.78 3.61 -10.22
CA SER A 12 10.23 3.36 -10.17
C SER A 12 10.61 2.59 -8.90
N GLU A 13 11.75 1.90 -8.92
CA GLU A 13 12.25 1.18 -7.74
C GLU A 13 12.45 2.10 -6.53
N GLU A 14 12.85 3.35 -6.77
CA GLU A 14 13.01 4.36 -5.71
C GLU A 14 11.66 4.74 -5.08
N GLN A 15 10.62 4.94 -5.90
CA GLN A 15 9.27 5.22 -5.41
C GLN A 15 8.70 4.03 -4.61
N VAL A 16 8.86 2.81 -5.13
CA VAL A 16 8.42 1.60 -4.42
C VAL A 16 9.15 1.45 -3.09
N LYS A 17 10.44 1.73 -3.05
CA LYS A 17 11.23 1.67 -1.81
C LYS A 17 10.69 2.66 -0.77
N VAL A 18 10.45 3.91 -1.13
CA VAL A 18 9.89 4.92 -0.22
C VAL A 18 8.50 4.51 0.27
N LEU A 19 7.64 4.00 -0.62
CA LEU A 19 6.32 3.50 -0.26
C LEU A 19 6.39 2.30 0.70
N GLU A 20 7.28 1.34 0.46
CA GLU A 20 7.49 0.19 1.35
C GLU A 20 8.07 0.60 2.70
N GLU A 21 8.98 1.56 2.74
CA GLU A 21 9.51 2.08 4.00
C GLU A 21 8.41 2.76 4.81
N ASN A 22 7.61 3.63 4.19
CA ASN A 22 6.47 4.28 4.83
C ASN A 22 5.42 3.26 5.31
N PHE A 23 5.10 2.25 4.48
CA PHE A 23 4.16 1.19 4.83
C PHE A 23 4.60 0.37 6.05
N ASN A 24 5.89 0.04 6.13
CA ASN A 24 6.41 -0.78 7.22
C ASN A 24 6.73 0.01 8.50
N LYS A 25 7.19 1.26 8.37
CA LYS A 25 7.68 2.08 9.51
C LYS A 25 6.62 3.05 10.04
N VAL A 26 5.74 3.58 9.19
CA VAL A 26 4.78 4.62 9.57
C VAL A 26 3.41 4.02 9.85
N THR A 27 2.75 3.49 8.82
CA THR A 27 1.40 2.92 8.96
C THR A 27 1.03 2.05 7.76
N LYS A 28 0.22 1.01 8.02
CA LYS A 28 -0.40 0.17 6.98
C LYS A 28 -1.70 0.79 6.45
N HIS A 29 -2.22 1.79 7.15
CA HIS A 29 -3.48 2.48 6.92
C HIS A 29 -3.27 3.99 7.05
N PRO A 30 -2.64 4.64 6.05
CA PRO A 30 -2.47 6.09 6.08
C PRO A 30 -3.82 6.79 6.00
N ASP A 31 -4.01 7.79 6.86
CA ASP A 31 -5.08 8.79 6.70
C ASP A 31 -4.77 9.73 5.52
N GLU A 32 -5.73 10.55 5.13
CA GLU A 32 -5.62 11.48 4.00
C GLU A 32 -4.39 12.40 4.10
N THR A 33 -4.08 12.91 5.29
CA THR A 33 -2.93 13.81 5.48
C THR A 33 -1.63 13.05 5.33
N THR A 34 -1.51 11.88 5.95
CA THR A 34 -0.31 11.02 5.82
C THR A 34 -0.11 10.58 4.36
N LEU A 35 -1.19 10.24 3.67
CA LEU A 35 -1.16 9.84 2.27
C LEU A 35 -0.68 10.96 1.35
N MET A 36 -1.16 12.19 1.56
CA MET A 36 -0.70 13.38 0.83
C MET A 36 0.80 13.62 1.01
N LEU A 37 1.31 13.49 2.23
CA LEU A 37 2.75 13.66 2.52
C LEU A 37 3.59 12.61 1.78
N ILE A 38 3.19 11.33 1.82
CA ILE A 38 3.90 10.25 1.15
C ILE A 38 3.86 10.41 -0.38
N ALA A 39 2.70 10.81 -0.91
CA ALA A 39 2.53 11.07 -2.33
C ALA A 39 3.48 12.18 -2.80
N ALA A 40 3.58 13.28 -2.04
CA ALA A 40 4.51 14.37 -2.32
C ALA A 40 5.98 13.92 -2.24
N GLU A 41 6.34 13.09 -1.26
CA GLU A 41 7.70 12.54 -1.10
C GLU A 41 8.10 11.64 -2.27
N CYS A 42 7.17 10.83 -2.78
CA CYS A 42 7.40 9.94 -3.93
C CYS A 42 7.24 10.63 -5.30
N GLY A 43 6.77 11.89 -5.33
CA GLY A 43 6.37 12.56 -6.56
C GLY A 43 5.20 11.88 -7.28
N LEU A 44 4.30 11.26 -6.53
CA LEU A 44 3.11 10.55 -7.01
C LEU A 44 1.85 11.33 -6.72
N SER A 45 0.76 10.95 -7.39
CA SER A 45 -0.58 11.41 -7.01
C SER A 45 -1.07 10.66 -5.77
N GLU A 46 -1.96 11.30 -5.01
CA GLU A 46 -2.63 10.69 -3.87
C GLU A 46 -3.38 9.41 -4.27
N GLU A 47 -4.05 9.42 -5.43
CA GLU A 47 -4.79 8.24 -5.92
C GLU A 47 -3.86 7.04 -6.19
N GLU A 48 -2.72 7.26 -6.82
CA GLU A 48 -1.70 6.23 -7.11
C GLU A 48 -1.15 5.64 -5.80
N THR A 49 -0.80 6.52 -4.86
CA THR A 49 -0.32 6.16 -3.53
C THR A 49 -1.37 5.33 -2.79
N GLN A 50 -2.63 5.75 -2.81
CA GLN A 50 -3.73 5.03 -2.17
C GLN A 50 -3.96 3.65 -2.78
N LYS A 51 -3.92 3.53 -4.12
CA LYS A 51 -4.03 2.24 -4.81
C LYS A 51 -2.90 1.31 -4.39
N TRP A 52 -1.66 1.82 -4.35
CA TRP A 52 -0.51 1.04 -3.92
C TRP A 52 -0.67 0.53 -2.49
N PHE A 53 -1.07 1.40 -1.55
CA PHE A 53 -1.29 1.02 -0.14
C PHE A 53 -2.39 -0.03 0.02
N LYS A 54 -3.50 0.09 -0.71
CA LYS A 54 -4.58 -0.91 -0.70
C LYS A 54 -4.08 -2.28 -1.19
N LEU A 55 -3.35 -2.31 -2.31
CA LEU A 55 -2.79 -3.54 -2.86
C LEU A 55 -1.76 -4.18 -1.93
N ARG A 56 -0.82 -3.37 -1.40
CA ARG A 56 0.21 -3.85 -0.46
C ARG A 56 -0.42 -4.40 0.81
N ASN A 57 -1.46 -3.72 1.33
CA ASN A 57 -2.17 -4.16 2.52
C ASN A 57 -2.89 -5.49 2.30
N ALA A 58 -3.56 -5.68 1.17
CA ALA A 58 -4.19 -6.96 0.83
C ALA A 58 -3.18 -8.12 0.83
N VAL A 59 -1.99 -7.90 0.25
CA VAL A 59 -0.89 -8.87 0.26
C VAL A 59 -0.39 -9.14 1.66
N TRP A 60 -0.20 -8.10 2.46
CA TRP A 60 0.24 -8.23 3.85
C TRP A 60 -0.78 -9.02 4.67
N ARG A 61 -2.08 -8.72 4.56
CA ARG A 61 -3.15 -9.47 5.24
C ARG A 61 -3.14 -10.95 4.88
N GLN A 62 -3.00 -11.28 3.59
CA GLN A 62 -2.88 -12.67 3.16
C GLN A 62 -1.64 -13.36 3.76
N ALA A 63 -0.51 -12.66 3.85
CA ALA A 63 0.72 -13.21 4.45
C ALA A 63 0.59 -13.44 5.97
N GLU A 64 -0.15 -12.58 6.68
CA GLU A 64 -0.45 -12.75 8.11
C GLU A 64 -1.50 -13.85 8.38
N GLY A 65 -2.05 -14.48 7.33
CA GLY A 65 -3.15 -15.45 7.47
C GLY A 65 -4.49 -14.80 7.81
N LEU A 66 -4.60 -13.48 7.66
CA LEU A 66 -5.85 -12.74 7.85
C LEU A 66 -6.67 -12.77 6.56
N PRO A 67 -8.01 -12.82 6.65
CA PRO A 67 -8.85 -12.65 5.48
C PRO A 67 -8.54 -11.29 4.82
N ALA A 68 -8.52 -11.29 3.49
CA ALA A 68 -8.21 -10.12 2.67
C ALA A 68 -9.18 -8.94 2.92
N GLU A 69 -10.34 -9.22 3.53
CA GLU A 69 -11.41 -8.27 3.79
C GLU A 69 -11.62 -8.12 5.31
N THR A 70 -11.54 -6.88 5.82
CA THR A 70 -11.96 -6.56 7.18
C THR A 70 -13.49 -6.72 7.26
N GLY A 71 -13.99 -7.90 7.60
CA GLY A 71 -15.44 -8.06 7.86
C GLY A 71 -16.01 -9.48 7.81
N MET A 72 -15.33 -10.45 7.19
CA MET A 72 -15.83 -11.83 7.16
C MET A 72 -15.22 -12.65 8.30
N VAL A 73 -15.65 -12.37 9.53
CA VAL A 73 -15.62 -13.38 10.59
C VAL A 73 -16.60 -14.46 10.14
N TRP A 74 -16.07 -15.64 9.81
CA TRP A 74 -16.89 -16.83 9.73
C TRP A 74 -17.17 -17.24 11.18
N ASP A 75 -18.45 -17.23 11.56
CA ASP A 75 -18.96 -17.88 12.78
C ASP A 75 -18.81 -19.40 12.66
#